data_AF-A0A183V2G0-F1
#
_entry.id   AF-A0A183V2G0-F1
#
_cell.length_a   1.000
_cell.length_b   1.000
_cell.length_c   1.000
_cell.angle_alpha   90.00
_cell.angle_beta   90.00
_cell.angle_gamma   90.00
#
_symmetry.space_group_name_H-M   'P 1'
#
loop_
_entity.id
_entity.type
_entity.pdbx_description
1 polymer ?
#
loop_
_entity_poly.entity_id
_entity_poly.type
_entity_poly.pdbx_seq_one_letter_code
_entity_poly.pdbx_strand_id
1 'polypeptide(L)'
;GERTDQEAADCFYRGGLYNWFEGGPVSSFLNPSSPGYQPVDGKTCNAAGIYCTSSPEVQYFYPCVGSTTPVNGYYTGCYFGRGAIQISYNYNYGQFQDWARSRGIAVDILSEPNLLVTKMDPPLAMMASMWFYMTPQPPKPAMHDIILGQWNAGRKNEAAGYSGPIFGPTSLIINNECNGEDPTNPGGPGESRRIKAFKWFCEYFGVPYGSQKTLSCKDMPEKFDSMKINLSYQPDWSSTWKDEPCKCAPASYGGLIPYFEPGYFPAEFVAMNPANEKRCVESVYDNPSMYGMLPETNACLKYPSNEGSGVDVDPIDPSDQIN
;
A
#
# COMPACT_ATOMS: atom_id res chain seq x y z
N GLY A 1 8.77 -37.68 12.36
CA GLY A 1 8.63 -36.38 13.05
C GLY A 1 7.85 -36.65 14.31
N GLU A 2 8.41 -36.35 15.48
CA GLU A 2 7.86 -36.72 16.80
C GLU A 2 7.14 -35.55 17.51
N ARG A 3 6.97 -34.40 16.82
CA ARG A 3 6.33 -33.21 17.40
C ARG A 3 4.81 -33.36 17.41
N THR A 4 4.20 -32.90 18.48
CA THR A 4 2.74 -32.71 18.57
C THR A 4 2.26 -31.63 17.61
N ASP A 5 0.97 -31.63 17.28
CA ASP A 5 0.36 -30.59 16.45
C ASP A 5 0.55 -29.18 17.04
N GLN A 6 0.52 -29.06 18.37
CA GLN A 6 0.79 -27.80 19.06
C GLN A 6 2.23 -27.33 18.85
N GLU A 7 3.22 -28.21 19.04
CA GLU A 7 4.64 -27.86 18.83
C GLU A 7 4.94 -27.52 17.37
N ALA A 8 4.28 -28.21 16.44
CA ALA A 8 4.38 -27.90 15.02
C ALA A 8 3.77 -26.53 14.70
N ALA A 9 2.57 -26.22 15.23
CA ALA A 9 1.92 -24.92 15.06
C ALA A 9 2.74 -23.78 15.69
N ASP A 10 3.25 -23.98 16.91
CA ASP A 10 4.11 -23.03 17.60
C ASP A 10 5.38 -22.74 16.79
N CYS A 11 6.02 -23.76 16.23
CA CYS A 11 7.18 -23.59 15.37
C CYS A 11 6.83 -22.81 14.09
N PHE A 12 5.67 -23.09 13.49
CA PHE A 12 5.25 -22.49 12.22
C PHE A 12 4.85 -21.02 12.39
N TYR A 13 3.95 -20.70 13.32
CA TYR A 13 3.40 -19.34 13.47
C TYR A 13 4.37 -18.37 14.14
N ARG A 14 5.22 -18.83 15.06
CA ARG A 14 6.34 -18.01 15.57
C ARG A 14 7.39 -17.72 14.48
N GLY A 15 7.50 -18.62 13.50
CA GLY A 15 8.42 -18.54 12.36
C GLY A 15 7.98 -17.61 11.21
N GLY A 16 6.79 -17.02 11.27
CA GLY A 16 6.22 -16.28 10.14
C GLY A 16 6.97 -15.00 9.74
N LEU A 17 7.74 -14.39 10.64
CA LEU A 17 8.47 -13.13 10.42
C LEU A 17 9.88 -13.31 9.85
N TYR A 18 10.33 -14.54 9.58
CA TYR A 18 11.74 -14.81 9.25
C TYR A 18 12.08 -14.72 7.76
N ASN A 19 11.11 -14.43 6.89
CA ASN A 19 11.32 -14.38 5.46
C ASN A 19 11.48 -12.96 4.95
N TRP A 20 12.58 -12.71 4.24
CA TRP A 20 12.85 -11.41 3.61
C TRP A 20 11.92 -11.14 2.44
N PHE A 21 11.60 -12.18 1.66
CA PHE A 21 11.05 -12.09 0.32
C PHE A 21 9.81 -12.96 0.13
N GLU A 22 9.01 -12.58 -0.86
CA GLU A 22 7.76 -13.25 -1.20
C GLU A 22 8.04 -14.68 -1.65
N GLY A 23 7.22 -15.64 -1.19
CA GLY A 23 7.47 -17.06 -1.44
C GLY A 23 8.55 -17.65 -0.53
N GLY A 24 9.11 -16.87 0.39
CA GLY A 24 10.05 -17.35 1.40
C GLY A 24 11.49 -17.49 0.86
N PRO A 25 12.34 -18.29 1.52
CA PRO A 25 13.76 -18.36 1.26
C PRO A 25 14.13 -19.22 0.04
N VAL A 26 13.14 -19.63 -0.75
CA VAL A 26 13.27 -20.36 -2.03
C VAL A 26 12.30 -19.79 -3.05
N SER A 27 12.08 -18.47 -2.99
CA SER A 27 11.16 -17.75 -3.87
C SER A 27 11.41 -18.08 -5.35
N SER A 28 10.34 -18.30 -6.10
CA SER A 28 10.42 -18.54 -7.54
C SER A 28 10.85 -17.31 -8.33
N PHE A 29 10.90 -16.12 -7.71
CA PHE A 29 11.35 -14.89 -8.33
C PHE A 29 12.87 -14.72 -8.30
N LEU A 30 13.55 -15.39 -7.37
CA LEU A 30 14.98 -15.23 -7.11
C LEU A 30 15.80 -16.23 -7.93
N ASN A 31 17.09 -15.95 -8.02
CA ASN A 31 18.02 -16.89 -8.63
C ASN A 31 18.15 -18.14 -7.74
N PRO A 32 18.01 -19.37 -8.27
CA PRO A 32 18.22 -20.59 -7.47
C PRO A 32 19.59 -20.66 -6.78
N SER A 33 20.61 -19.99 -7.30
CA SER A 33 21.93 -19.86 -6.66
C SER A 33 21.99 -18.80 -5.55
N SER A 34 20.95 -17.98 -5.40
CA SER A 34 20.76 -16.93 -4.39
C SER A 34 19.32 -16.98 -3.88
N PRO A 35 18.96 -18.03 -3.11
CA PRO A 35 17.57 -18.45 -2.96
C PRO A 35 16.72 -17.54 -2.06
N GLY A 36 17.32 -16.57 -1.35
CA GLY A 36 16.60 -15.62 -0.50
C GLY A 36 16.91 -15.74 0.99
N TYR A 37 18.03 -16.38 1.35
CA TYR A 37 18.48 -16.47 2.75
C TYR A 37 19.09 -15.16 3.26
N GLN A 38 19.51 -14.30 2.35
CA GLN A 38 20.14 -13.02 2.68
C GLN A 38 19.43 -11.86 1.97
N PRO A 39 19.31 -10.68 2.61
CA PRO A 39 18.75 -9.49 1.97
C PRO A 39 19.40 -9.11 0.61
N VAL A 40 20.65 -9.48 0.39
CA VAL A 40 21.36 -9.23 -0.88
C VAL A 40 20.77 -10.03 -2.05
N ASP A 41 20.18 -11.20 -1.79
CA ASP A 41 19.64 -12.09 -2.82
C ASP A 41 18.51 -11.43 -3.62
N GLY A 42 17.78 -10.51 -3.00
CA GLY A 42 16.70 -9.76 -3.66
C GLY A 42 17.15 -8.60 -4.56
N LYS A 43 18.46 -8.45 -4.80
CA LYS A 43 18.99 -7.39 -5.69
C LYS A 43 18.54 -7.59 -7.14
N THR A 44 18.29 -8.84 -7.52
CA THR A 44 17.80 -9.19 -8.83
C THR A 44 16.62 -10.15 -8.73
N CYS A 45 15.85 -10.22 -9.81
CA CYS A 45 14.71 -11.13 -9.93
C CYS A 45 14.54 -11.55 -11.38
N ASN A 46 13.86 -12.67 -11.62
CA ASN A 46 13.38 -12.98 -12.96
C ASN A 46 12.23 -12.04 -13.36
N ALA A 47 11.73 -12.19 -14.59
CA ALA A 47 10.68 -11.33 -15.12
C ALA A 47 9.41 -11.28 -14.26
N ALA A 48 9.08 -12.37 -13.54
CA ALA A 48 7.89 -12.42 -12.70
C ALA A 48 8.03 -11.60 -11.41
N GLY A 49 9.25 -11.34 -10.92
CA GLY A 49 9.48 -10.55 -9.71
C GLY A 49 9.62 -9.04 -9.92
N ILE A 50 9.50 -8.54 -11.16
CA ILE A 50 9.74 -7.11 -11.43
C ILE A 50 8.71 -6.24 -10.70
N TYR A 51 7.42 -6.62 -10.76
CA TYR A 51 6.30 -5.91 -10.14
C TYR A 51 6.31 -4.40 -10.41
N CYS A 52 6.77 -4.00 -11.59
CA CYS A 52 6.70 -2.62 -12.06
C CYS A 52 5.39 -2.44 -12.83
N THR A 53 4.56 -1.49 -12.42
CA THR A 53 3.45 -0.99 -13.24
C THR A 53 3.82 0.36 -13.83
N SER A 54 3.38 0.61 -15.06
CA SER A 54 3.68 1.84 -15.78
C SER A 54 2.41 2.40 -16.44
N SER A 55 2.07 3.63 -16.05
CA SER A 55 1.12 4.52 -16.70
C SER A 55 1.72 5.93 -16.66
N PRO A 56 1.24 6.90 -17.44
CA PRO A 56 1.76 8.27 -17.38
C PRO A 56 1.78 8.84 -15.95
N GLU A 57 0.71 8.59 -15.18
CA GLU A 57 0.59 9.03 -13.79
C GLU A 57 1.58 8.28 -12.87
N VAL A 58 1.65 6.95 -12.97
CA VAL A 58 2.58 6.15 -12.14
C VAL A 58 4.03 6.47 -12.47
N GLN A 59 4.36 6.73 -13.74
CA GLN A 59 5.70 7.09 -14.15
C GLN A 59 6.12 8.47 -13.61
N TYR A 60 5.19 9.41 -13.49
CA TYR A 60 5.46 10.72 -12.90
C TYR A 60 5.70 10.60 -11.38
N PHE A 61 4.82 9.92 -10.64
CA PHE A 61 4.94 9.86 -9.18
C PHE A 61 5.94 8.82 -8.69
N TYR A 62 5.92 7.61 -9.25
CA TYR A 62 6.62 6.44 -8.74
C TYR A 62 7.27 5.63 -9.88
N PRO A 63 8.20 6.22 -10.64
CA PRO A 63 8.82 5.56 -11.79
C PRO A 63 9.50 4.26 -11.38
N CYS A 64 9.49 3.29 -12.28
CA CYS A 64 10.29 2.09 -12.12
C CYS A 64 11.75 2.40 -12.42
N VAL A 65 12.62 2.08 -11.47
CA VAL A 65 14.07 2.29 -11.57
C VAL A 65 14.74 0.91 -11.57
N GLY A 66 15.11 0.45 -12.75
CA GLY A 66 15.61 -0.90 -12.96
C GLY A 66 16.14 -1.14 -14.37
N SER A 67 16.67 -2.34 -14.62
CA SER A 67 17.14 -2.71 -15.95
C SER A 67 15.96 -2.98 -16.89
N THR A 68 16.04 -2.47 -18.13
CA THR A 68 15.06 -2.78 -19.18
C THR A 68 15.36 -4.10 -19.88
N THR A 69 16.61 -4.56 -19.79
CA THR A 69 17.07 -5.85 -20.32
C THR A 69 17.65 -6.71 -19.20
N PRO A 70 17.47 -8.04 -19.26
CA PRO A 70 18.00 -8.94 -18.25
C PRO A 70 19.47 -9.30 -18.51
N VAL A 71 20.22 -9.55 -17.44
CA VAL A 71 21.53 -10.22 -17.49
C VAL A 71 21.34 -11.64 -16.97
N ASN A 72 21.64 -12.64 -17.80
CA ASN A 72 21.43 -14.06 -17.49
C ASN A 72 19.99 -14.41 -17.05
N GLY A 73 18.99 -13.70 -17.58
CA GLY A 73 17.58 -13.90 -17.26
C GLY A 73 17.07 -13.12 -16.03
N TYR A 74 17.91 -12.29 -15.41
CA TYR A 74 17.56 -11.51 -14.22
C TYR A 74 17.64 -10.00 -14.45
N TYR A 75 16.72 -9.28 -13.80
CA TYR A 75 16.56 -7.82 -13.85
C TYR A 75 16.99 -7.19 -12.53
N THR A 76 17.33 -5.90 -12.55
CA THR A 76 17.40 -5.04 -11.34
C THR A 76 16.13 -4.19 -11.24
N GLY A 77 15.91 -3.53 -10.08
CA GLY A 77 14.69 -2.71 -9.88
C GLY A 77 13.45 -3.57 -9.67
N CYS A 78 13.58 -4.59 -8.83
CA CYS A 78 12.55 -5.58 -8.59
C CYS A 78 11.69 -5.19 -7.37
N TYR A 79 10.38 -5.01 -7.57
CA TYR A 79 9.43 -4.60 -6.54
C TYR A 79 8.54 -5.75 -6.01
N PHE A 80 9.01 -7.01 -6.10
CA PHE A 80 8.37 -8.14 -5.42
C PHE A 80 8.36 -7.96 -3.90
N GLY A 81 7.51 -8.76 -3.23
CA GLY A 81 7.23 -8.59 -1.81
C GLY A 81 8.47 -8.63 -0.93
N ARG A 82 8.55 -7.67 -0.01
CA ARG A 82 9.59 -7.58 1.02
C ARG A 82 9.01 -7.29 2.40
N GLY A 83 9.62 -7.86 3.45
CA GLY A 83 9.25 -7.62 4.84
C GLY A 83 7.95 -8.32 5.27
N ALA A 84 7.43 -8.01 6.46
CA ALA A 84 6.34 -8.80 7.06
C ALA A 84 5.03 -8.74 6.26
N ILE A 85 4.64 -7.55 5.77
CA ILE A 85 3.45 -7.40 4.92
C ILE A 85 3.70 -7.77 3.46
N GLN A 86 4.96 -8.02 3.08
CA GLN A 86 5.36 -8.28 1.69
C GLN A 86 4.91 -7.14 0.77
N ILE A 87 5.30 -5.90 1.11
CA ILE A 87 4.95 -4.72 0.30
C ILE A 87 5.50 -4.90 -1.11
N SER A 88 4.64 -4.67 -2.10
CA SER A 88 4.87 -5.03 -3.49
C SER A 88 4.44 -3.90 -4.41
N TYR A 89 5.05 -3.83 -5.59
CA TYR A 89 4.86 -2.81 -6.62
C TYR A 89 5.47 -1.43 -6.34
N ASN A 90 6.03 -0.83 -7.38
CA ASN A 90 6.66 0.50 -7.37
C ASN A 90 5.79 1.58 -6.71
N TYR A 91 4.48 1.61 -6.97
CA TYR A 91 3.61 2.62 -6.38
C TYR A 91 3.42 2.47 -4.86
N ASN A 92 3.50 1.26 -4.29
CA ASN A 92 3.44 1.09 -2.83
C ASN A 92 4.79 1.44 -2.19
N TYR A 93 5.90 1.06 -2.83
CA TYR A 93 7.23 1.50 -2.42
C TYR A 93 7.34 3.02 -2.42
N GLY A 94 6.90 3.68 -3.49
CA GLY A 94 6.92 5.12 -3.62
C GLY A 94 6.03 5.84 -2.60
N GLN A 95 4.80 5.37 -2.38
CA GLN A 95 3.92 5.94 -1.35
C GLN A 95 4.48 5.78 0.07
N PHE A 96 5.05 4.61 0.39
CA PHE A 96 5.73 4.41 1.67
C PHE A 96 6.95 5.32 1.80
N GLN A 97 7.73 5.50 0.73
CA GLN A 97 8.86 6.42 0.70
C GLN A 97 8.43 7.88 0.95
N ASP A 98 7.35 8.33 0.31
CA ASP A 98 6.80 9.67 0.52
C ASP A 98 6.36 9.86 1.98
N TRP A 99 5.68 8.86 2.55
CA TRP A 99 5.34 8.86 3.97
C TRP A 99 6.60 8.91 4.85
N ALA A 100 7.60 8.08 4.57
CA ALA A 100 8.86 8.05 5.34
C ALA A 100 9.56 9.42 5.29
N ARG A 101 9.61 10.05 4.11
CA ARG A 101 10.14 11.41 3.93
C ARG A 101 9.37 12.43 4.76
N SER A 102 8.04 12.36 4.81
CA SER A 102 7.21 13.23 5.67
C SER A 102 7.50 13.07 7.17
N ARG A 103 8.15 11.98 7.57
CA ARG A 103 8.61 11.70 8.93
C ARG A 103 10.10 11.98 9.14
N GLY A 104 10.76 12.65 8.19
CA GLY A 104 12.19 12.96 8.25
C GLY A 104 13.12 11.79 7.91
N ILE A 105 12.59 10.70 7.34
CA ILE A 105 13.38 9.51 6.99
C ILE A 105 13.70 9.57 5.49
N ALA A 106 14.90 10.03 5.16
CA ALA A 106 15.40 9.99 3.79
C ALA A 106 15.81 8.55 3.40
N VAL A 107 15.21 8.04 2.34
CA VAL A 107 15.56 6.77 1.69
C VAL A 107 15.10 6.81 0.23
N ASP A 108 15.83 6.14 -0.65
CA ASP A 108 15.44 5.93 -2.04
C ASP A 108 15.21 4.44 -2.31
N ILE A 109 14.06 3.93 -1.84
CA ILE A 109 13.66 2.54 -2.05
C ILE A 109 13.04 2.30 -3.43
N LEU A 110 12.78 3.37 -4.21
CA LEU A 110 12.41 3.21 -5.61
C LEU A 110 13.62 2.82 -6.44
N SER A 111 14.76 3.50 -6.26
CA SER A 111 16.03 3.16 -6.92
C SER A 111 16.71 1.93 -6.31
N GLU A 112 16.61 1.75 -4.99
CA GLU A 112 17.22 0.61 -4.28
C GLU A 112 16.19 -0.15 -3.41
N PRO A 113 15.31 -0.99 -3.99
CA PRO A 113 14.24 -1.69 -3.26
C PRO A 113 14.70 -2.55 -2.08
N ASN A 114 15.94 -3.03 -2.09
CA ASN A 114 16.50 -3.81 -0.98
C ASN A 114 16.75 -3.00 0.29
N LEU A 115 16.87 -1.67 0.21
CA LEU A 115 16.98 -0.80 1.40
C LEU A 115 15.84 -1.02 2.38
N LEU A 116 14.66 -1.41 1.87
CA LEU A 116 13.50 -1.75 2.68
C LEU A 116 13.79 -2.84 3.74
N VAL A 117 14.65 -3.82 3.43
CA VAL A 117 14.97 -4.94 4.34
C VAL A 117 16.39 -4.88 4.91
N THR A 118 17.27 -4.04 4.35
CA THR A 118 18.64 -3.87 4.88
C THR A 118 18.78 -2.70 5.85
N LYS A 119 17.92 -1.68 5.78
CA LYS A 119 17.96 -0.55 6.72
C LYS A 119 17.29 -0.91 8.04
N MET A 120 18.05 -0.81 9.12
CA MET A 120 17.63 -1.18 10.49
C MET A 120 17.52 0.01 11.44
N ASP A 121 17.99 1.20 11.02
CA ASP A 121 17.91 2.43 11.80
C ASP A 121 17.35 3.58 10.92
N PRO A 122 16.02 3.77 10.90
CA PRO A 122 14.99 2.93 11.52
C PRO A 122 14.70 1.64 10.69
N PRO A 123 14.04 0.63 11.28
CA PRO A 123 13.78 -0.65 10.61
C PRO A 123 12.65 -0.55 9.57
N LEU A 124 13.01 -0.26 8.32
CA LEU A 124 12.05 0.09 7.28
C LEU A 124 11.03 -1.02 6.98
N ALA A 125 11.41 -2.30 7.01
CA ALA A 125 10.50 -3.41 6.73
C ALA A 125 9.32 -3.47 7.73
N MET A 126 9.58 -3.18 9.01
CA MET A 126 8.54 -3.12 10.03
C MET A 126 7.67 -1.87 9.86
N MET A 127 8.32 -0.72 9.58
CA MET A 127 7.60 0.53 9.36
C MET A 127 6.69 0.47 8.13
N ALA A 128 7.12 -0.14 7.03
CA ALA A 128 6.30 -0.35 5.84
C ALA A 128 5.09 -1.25 6.13
N SER A 129 5.29 -2.29 6.95
CA SER A 129 4.22 -3.18 7.37
C SER A 129 3.18 -2.44 8.21
N MET A 130 3.64 -1.59 9.15
CA MET A 130 2.74 -0.77 9.96
C MET A 130 2.06 0.32 9.13
N TRP A 131 2.79 0.97 8.22
CA TRP A 131 2.23 1.96 7.29
C TRP A 131 1.09 1.35 6.48
N PHE A 132 1.29 0.17 5.87
CA PHE A 132 0.23 -0.51 5.12
C PHE A 132 -0.97 -0.86 6.01
N TYR A 133 -0.73 -1.35 7.23
CA TYR A 133 -1.78 -1.69 8.19
C TYR A 133 -2.62 -0.49 8.64
N MET A 134 -1.99 0.68 8.77
CA MET A 134 -2.59 1.91 9.29
C MET A 134 -3.11 2.87 8.21
N THR A 135 -2.79 2.65 6.93
CA THR A 135 -3.10 3.61 5.86
C THR A 135 -4.26 3.12 4.98
N PRO A 136 -5.38 3.84 4.90
CA PRO A 136 -6.45 3.53 3.97
C PRO A 136 -6.02 3.75 2.53
N GLN A 137 -6.54 2.91 1.63
CA GLN A 137 -6.35 3.03 0.18
C GLN A 137 -7.74 3.07 -0.46
N PRO A 138 -8.36 4.26 -0.60
CA PRO A 138 -9.74 4.37 -1.06
C PRO A 138 -10.03 3.51 -2.29
N PRO A 139 -11.14 2.75 -2.29
CA PRO A 139 -12.25 2.76 -1.32
C PRO A 139 -12.01 1.89 -0.06
N LYS A 140 -10.84 1.25 0.07
CA LYS A 140 -10.51 0.37 1.19
C LYS A 140 -10.18 1.19 2.45
N PRO A 141 -10.77 0.88 3.62
CA PRO A 141 -10.37 1.49 4.89
C PRO A 141 -8.99 0.97 5.32
N ALA A 142 -8.42 1.50 6.41
CA ALA A 142 -7.25 0.91 7.01
C ALA A 142 -7.61 -0.42 7.69
N MET A 143 -6.67 -1.38 7.69
CA MET A 143 -6.86 -2.64 8.42
C MET A 143 -6.99 -2.41 9.92
N HIS A 144 -6.23 -1.46 10.45
CA HIS A 144 -6.32 -1.00 11.82
C HIS A 144 -7.75 -0.60 12.22
N ASP A 145 -8.39 0.24 11.41
CA ASP A 145 -9.73 0.76 11.71
C ASP A 145 -10.78 -0.34 11.69
N ILE A 146 -10.59 -1.36 10.84
CA ILE A 146 -11.44 -2.56 10.86
C ILE A 146 -11.34 -3.29 12.20
N ILE A 147 -10.12 -3.50 12.70
CA ILE A 147 -9.88 -4.22 13.96
C ILE A 147 -10.36 -3.39 15.16
N LEU A 148 -10.31 -2.06 15.09
CA LEU A 148 -10.92 -1.18 16.11
C LEU A 148 -12.44 -1.05 15.98
N GLY A 149 -13.03 -1.49 14.87
CA GLY A 149 -14.46 -1.29 14.57
C GLY A 149 -14.82 0.14 14.19
N GLN A 150 -13.84 0.96 13.78
CA GLN A 150 -13.97 2.37 13.41
C GLN A 150 -13.95 2.58 11.89
N TRP A 151 -14.69 1.75 11.15
CA TRP A 151 -14.68 1.73 9.69
C TRP A 151 -16.10 1.74 9.13
N ASN A 152 -16.26 2.24 7.91
CA ASN A 152 -17.53 2.18 7.19
C ASN A 152 -17.66 0.84 6.46
N ALA A 153 -18.49 -0.06 7.01
CA ALA A 153 -18.79 -1.35 6.40
C ALA A 153 -19.81 -1.27 5.26
N GLY A 154 -20.61 -0.19 5.21
CA GLY A 154 -21.73 -0.06 4.29
C GLY A 154 -22.95 -0.87 4.74
N ARG A 155 -24.14 -0.34 4.42
CA ARG A 155 -25.42 -0.85 4.94
C ARG A 155 -25.66 -2.34 4.66
N LYS A 156 -25.26 -2.85 3.49
CA LYS A 156 -25.46 -4.26 3.12
C LYS A 156 -24.61 -5.20 3.98
N ASN A 157 -23.36 -4.84 4.24
CA ASN A 157 -22.46 -5.62 5.07
C ASN A 157 -22.87 -5.52 6.55
N GLU A 158 -23.23 -4.32 7.04
CA GLU A 158 -23.78 -4.13 8.39
C GLU A 158 -25.02 -5.00 8.63
N ALA A 159 -25.98 -4.99 7.71
CA ALA A 159 -27.18 -5.84 7.79
C ALA A 159 -26.85 -7.34 7.79
N ALA A 160 -25.72 -7.73 7.17
CA ALA A 160 -25.21 -9.09 7.20
C ALA A 160 -24.28 -9.38 8.39
N GLY A 161 -24.06 -8.44 9.32
CA GLY A 161 -23.22 -8.61 10.50
C GLY A 161 -21.70 -8.49 10.23
N TYR A 162 -21.31 -7.88 9.11
CA TYR A 162 -19.92 -7.57 8.78
C TYR A 162 -19.58 -6.14 9.18
N SER A 163 -19.64 -5.83 10.47
CA SER A 163 -19.37 -4.51 11.04
C SER A 163 -18.70 -4.63 12.41
N GLY A 164 -18.12 -3.54 12.92
CA GLY A 164 -17.41 -3.54 14.20
C GLY A 164 -16.03 -4.24 14.10
N PRO A 165 -15.45 -4.63 15.24
CA PRO A 165 -14.10 -5.20 15.30
C PRO A 165 -14.07 -6.65 14.78
N ILE A 166 -13.68 -6.85 13.52
CA ILE A 166 -13.69 -8.17 12.85
C ILE A 166 -12.44 -8.41 11.97
N PHE A 167 -12.04 -9.67 11.76
CA PHE A 167 -10.78 -9.98 11.07
C PHE A 167 -10.93 -10.11 9.54
N GLY A 168 -12.01 -10.73 9.07
CA GLY A 168 -12.19 -11.13 7.67
C GLY A 168 -11.93 -10.03 6.63
N PRO A 169 -12.47 -8.79 6.78
CA PRO A 169 -12.26 -7.72 5.81
C PRO A 169 -10.80 -7.31 5.62
N THR A 170 -9.91 -7.62 6.58
CA THR A 170 -8.47 -7.34 6.42
C THR A 170 -7.83 -8.23 5.34
N SER A 171 -8.29 -9.49 5.18
CA SER A 171 -7.86 -10.37 4.09
C SER A 171 -8.28 -9.86 2.72
N LEU A 172 -9.45 -9.19 2.65
CA LEU A 172 -9.92 -8.51 1.45
C LEU A 172 -8.98 -7.35 1.06
N ILE A 173 -8.53 -6.56 2.04
CA ILE A 173 -7.58 -5.46 1.81
C ILE A 173 -6.26 -5.98 1.25
N ILE A 174 -5.69 -7.00 1.90
CA ILE A 174 -4.33 -7.47 1.57
C ILE A 174 -4.27 -8.04 0.15
N ASN A 175 -5.18 -8.95 -0.21
CA ASN A 175 -5.07 -9.65 -1.50
C ASN A 175 -6.39 -10.23 -2.04
N ASN A 176 -7.56 -9.73 -1.59
CA ASN A 176 -8.87 -10.26 -1.99
C ASN A 176 -9.01 -11.80 -1.82
N GLU A 177 -8.32 -12.35 -0.83
CA GLU A 177 -8.28 -13.80 -0.58
C GLU A 177 -9.53 -14.21 0.22
N CYS A 178 -10.74 -14.04 -0.30
CA CYS A 178 -11.98 -14.31 0.45
C CYS A 178 -12.50 -15.76 0.27
N ASN A 179 -11.64 -16.76 0.47
CA ASN A 179 -11.97 -18.17 0.18
C ASN A 179 -12.45 -18.98 1.40
N GLY A 180 -12.27 -18.45 2.60
CA GLY A 180 -12.57 -19.08 3.88
C GLY A 180 -11.40 -19.88 4.45
N GLU A 181 -11.62 -20.39 5.66
CA GLU A 181 -10.71 -21.29 6.33
C GLU A 181 -10.86 -22.72 5.82
N ASP A 182 -9.73 -23.38 5.57
CA ASP A 182 -9.67 -24.81 5.22
C ASP A 182 -9.78 -25.64 6.51
N PRO A 183 -10.71 -26.61 6.60
CA PRO A 183 -10.85 -27.47 7.77
C PRO A 183 -9.66 -28.40 8.00
N THR A 184 -8.84 -28.67 6.98
CA THR A 184 -7.65 -29.53 7.09
C THR A 184 -6.48 -28.77 7.70
N ASN A 185 -5.59 -29.43 8.46
CA ASN A 185 -4.39 -28.82 9.02
C ASN A 185 -3.11 -29.31 8.31
N PRO A 186 -2.15 -28.41 8.00
CA PRO A 186 -2.17 -26.97 8.28
C PRO A 186 -3.16 -26.19 7.39
N GLY A 187 -3.70 -26.81 6.33
CA GLY A 187 -4.66 -26.23 5.39
C GLY A 187 -4.00 -25.53 4.20
N GLY A 188 -4.83 -25.12 3.23
CA GLY A 188 -4.40 -24.41 2.02
C GLY A 188 -3.81 -23.00 2.26
N PRO A 189 -3.15 -22.41 1.23
CA PRO A 189 -2.62 -21.04 1.28
C PRO A 189 -3.73 -19.97 1.32
N GLY A 190 -3.35 -18.69 1.30
CA GLY A 190 -4.28 -17.56 1.27
C GLY A 190 -5.00 -17.33 2.60
N GLU A 191 -6.30 -17.03 2.56
CA GLU A 191 -7.11 -16.69 3.75
C GLU A 191 -7.01 -17.70 4.87
N SER A 192 -7.01 -18.99 4.52
CA SER A 192 -6.98 -20.07 5.50
C SER A 192 -5.77 -19.94 6.44
N ARG A 193 -4.59 -19.66 5.89
CA ARG A 193 -3.39 -19.42 6.71
C ARG A 193 -3.51 -18.16 7.57
N ARG A 194 -4.13 -17.10 7.05
CA ARG A 194 -4.35 -15.84 7.79
C ARG A 194 -5.28 -16.06 8.98
N ILE A 195 -6.39 -16.76 8.77
CA ILE A 195 -7.39 -17.07 9.80
C ILE A 195 -6.75 -17.92 10.90
N LYS A 196 -6.01 -18.97 10.53
CA LYS A 196 -5.38 -19.86 11.51
C LYS A 196 -4.26 -19.17 12.28
N ALA A 197 -3.44 -18.35 11.62
CA ALA A 197 -2.44 -17.54 12.30
C ALA A 197 -3.12 -16.58 13.29
N PHE A 198 -4.20 -15.90 12.88
CA PHE A 198 -4.94 -14.99 13.75
C PHE A 198 -5.54 -15.70 14.97
N LYS A 199 -6.18 -16.87 14.78
CA LYS A 199 -6.68 -17.70 15.89
C LYS A 199 -5.56 -18.10 16.84
N TRP A 200 -4.44 -18.60 16.31
CA TRP A 200 -3.29 -18.99 17.12
C TRP A 200 -2.72 -17.81 17.93
N PHE A 201 -2.58 -16.63 17.34
CA PHE A 201 -2.14 -15.43 18.07
C PHE A 201 -3.14 -15.00 19.14
N CYS A 202 -4.44 -15.06 18.85
CA CYS A 202 -5.48 -14.73 19.83
C CYS A 202 -5.45 -15.69 21.03
N GLU A 203 -5.29 -16.99 20.78
CA GLU A 203 -5.12 -18.01 21.83
C GLU A 203 -3.84 -17.77 22.63
N TYR A 204 -2.72 -17.48 21.94
CA TYR A 204 -1.44 -17.16 22.59
C TYR A 204 -1.54 -15.94 23.53
N PHE A 205 -2.28 -14.90 23.14
CA PHE A 205 -2.47 -13.70 23.96
C PHE A 205 -3.68 -13.78 24.92
N GLY A 206 -4.45 -14.87 24.91
CA GLY A 206 -5.63 -15.03 25.76
C GLY A 206 -6.78 -14.09 25.43
N VAL A 207 -6.94 -13.70 24.16
CA VAL A 207 -8.01 -12.80 23.68
C VAL A 207 -8.96 -13.54 22.73
N PRO A 208 -10.25 -13.15 22.65
CA PRO A 208 -11.18 -13.78 21.72
C PRO A 208 -10.90 -13.33 20.28
N TYR A 209 -10.89 -14.26 19.33
CA TYR A 209 -10.80 -13.95 17.89
C TYR A 209 -12.16 -13.58 17.25
N GLY A 210 -13.27 -13.67 17.99
CA GLY A 210 -14.61 -13.37 17.50
C GLY A 210 -15.31 -14.55 16.79
N SER A 211 -16.38 -14.26 16.05
CA SER A 211 -17.21 -15.31 15.43
C SER A 211 -16.55 -15.90 14.17
N GLN A 212 -16.73 -17.21 13.93
CA GLN A 212 -16.18 -17.89 12.75
C GLN A 212 -16.60 -17.22 11.43
N LYS A 213 -17.84 -16.71 11.35
CA LYS A 213 -18.37 -16.01 10.18
C LYS A 213 -17.55 -14.77 9.81
N THR A 214 -17.15 -14.01 10.82
CA THR A 214 -16.47 -12.71 10.65
C THR A 214 -14.94 -12.83 10.59
N LEU A 215 -14.41 -14.05 10.69
CA LEU A 215 -13.00 -14.34 10.42
C LEU A 215 -12.68 -14.38 8.93
N SER A 216 -13.68 -14.58 8.07
CA SER A 216 -13.49 -14.61 6.62
C SER A 216 -14.32 -13.53 5.94
N CYS A 217 -13.77 -12.93 4.89
CA CYS A 217 -14.52 -12.05 4.00
C CYS A 217 -15.33 -12.80 2.93
N LYS A 218 -15.33 -14.14 2.92
CA LYS A 218 -16.02 -14.97 1.91
C LYS A 218 -17.48 -14.60 1.72
N ASP A 219 -18.25 -14.60 2.81
CA ASP A 219 -19.69 -14.34 2.77
C ASP A 219 -20.05 -12.85 2.95
N MET A 220 -19.05 -11.97 2.86
CA MET A 220 -19.25 -10.51 2.92
C MET A 220 -20.01 -10.07 1.65
N PRO A 221 -21.25 -9.55 1.77
CA PRO A 221 -22.13 -9.31 0.61
C PRO A 221 -21.59 -8.35 -0.44
N GLU A 222 -20.84 -7.34 -0.01
CA GLU A 222 -20.31 -6.29 -0.88
C GLU A 222 -18.84 -6.06 -0.57
N LYS A 223 -17.99 -6.14 -1.60
CA LYS A 223 -16.55 -5.86 -1.48
C LYS A 223 -16.32 -4.34 -1.56
N PHE A 224 -15.23 -3.85 -0.97
CA PHE A 224 -14.93 -2.40 -0.91
C PHE A 224 -15.00 -1.70 -2.26
N ASP A 225 -14.45 -2.31 -3.31
CA ASP A 225 -14.47 -1.76 -4.67
C ASP A 225 -15.89 -1.63 -5.26
N SER A 226 -16.87 -2.36 -4.71
CA SER A 226 -18.29 -2.28 -5.09
C SER A 226 -19.12 -1.39 -4.16
N MET A 227 -18.62 -1.07 -2.96
CA MET A 227 -19.34 -0.28 -1.95
C MET A 227 -19.35 1.21 -2.27
N LYS A 228 -18.26 1.71 -2.86
CA LYS A 228 -18.11 3.14 -3.17
C LYS A 228 -17.27 3.32 -4.43
N ILE A 229 -17.55 4.41 -5.12
CA ILE A 229 -16.74 4.91 -6.21
C ILE A 229 -15.34 5.24 -5.65
N ASN A 230 -14.30 4.74 -6.30
CA ASN A 230 -12.93 5.13 -5.99
C ASN A 230 -12.74 6.62 -6.32
N LEU A 231 -12.62 7.45 -5.28
CA LEU A 231 -12.43 8.90 -5.42
C LEU A 231 -10.94 9.24 -5.30
N SER A 232 -10.43 9.93 -6.31
CA SER A 232 -9.10 10.50 -6.33
C SER A 232 -9.15 11.94 -6.82
N TYR A 233 -8.20 12.77 -6.42
CA TYR A 233 -8.06 14.11 -6.97
C TYR A 233 -7.54 14.03 -8.40
N GLN A 234 -8.20 14.77 -9.29
CA GLN A 234 -7.94 14.83 -10.71
C GLN A 234 -8.15 16.27 -11.21
N PRO A 235 -7.64 16.63 -12.40
CA PRO A 235 -7.99 17.93 -13.01
C PRO A 235 -9.50 18.14 -13.01
N ASP A 236 -9.96 19.32 -12.58
CA ASP A 236 -11.37 19.69 -12.65
C ASP A 236 -11.74 19.95 -14.12
N TRP A 237 -12.22 18.90 -14.80
CA TRP A 237 -12.62 18.97 -16.21
C TRP A 237 -13.71 20.01 -16.47
N SER A 238 -14.47 20.42 -15.45
CA SER A 238 -15.48 21.48 -15.59
C SER A 238 -14.86 22.89 -15.70
N SER A 239 -13.57 23.04 -15.36
CA SER A 239 -12.86 24.31 -15.37
C SER A 239 -11.62 24.36 -16.28
N THR A 240 -11.09 23.23 -16.77
CA THR A 240 -9.81 23.24 -17.52
C THR A 240 -9.79 24.10 -18.78
N TRP A 241 -10.94 24.35 -19.40
CA TRP A 241 -11.12 25.18 -20.59
C TRP A 241 -11.33 26.68 -20.29
N LYS A 242 -11.44 27.06 -19.01
CA LYS A 242 -11.70 28.44 -18.59
C LYS A 242 -10.41 29.24 -18.45
N ASP A 243 -10.56 30.56 -18.59
CA ASP A 243 -9.52 31.56 -18.38
C ASP A 243 -9.29 31.85 -16.88
N GLU A 244 -8.97 30.81 -16.12
CA GLU A 244 -8.65 30.85 -14.69
C GLU A 244 -7.61 29.77 -14.34
N PRO A 245 -6.90 29.86 -13.21
CA PRO A 245 -5.95 28.83 -12.79
C PRO A 245 -6.58 27.43 -12.72
N CYS A 246 -5.78 26.41 -13.07
CA CYS A 246 -6.24 25.02 -13.02
C CYS A 246 -6.60 24.63 -11.59
N LYS A 247 -7.67 23.83 -11.48
CA LYS A 247 -8.19 23.30 -10.22
C LYS A 247 -8.18 21.78 -10.28
N CYS A 248 -8.20 21.16 -9.12
CA CYS A 248 -8.47 19.73 -9.01
C CYS A 248 -9.77 19.50 -8.25
N ALA A 249 -10.46 18.41 -8.59
CA ALA A 249 -11.66 17.98 -7.91
C ALA A 249 -11.66 16.46 -7.74
N PRO A 250 -12.37 15.92 -6.74
CA PRO A 250 -12.56 14.48 -6.61
C PRO A 250 -13.31 13.93 -7.84
N ALA A 251 -12.71 12.94 -8.50
CA ALA A 251 -13.32 12.26 -9.63
C ALA A 251 -13.54 10.78 -9.34
N SER A 252 -14.49 10.18 -10.07
CA SER A 252 -14.97 8.81 -9.85
C SER A 252 -14.09 7.71 -10.45
N TYR A 253 -12.95 8.06 -11.02
CA TYR A 253 -11.98 7.12 -11.55
C TYR A 253 -10.73 7.17 -10.67
N GLY A 254 -10.18 5.99 -10.39
CA GLY A 254 -9.05 5.85 -9.49
C GLY A 254 -7.80 6.54 -10.03
N GLY A 255 -7.01 7.10 -9.12
CA GLY A 255 -5.75 7.79 -9.37
C GLY A 255 -4.85 7.69 -8.13
N LEU A 256 -3.66 8.25 -8.20
CA LEU A 256 -2.63 8.10 -7.16
C LEU A 256 -2.77 9.07 -5.99
N ILE A 257 -3.53 10.15 -6.16
CA ILE A 257 -3.78 11.14 -5.12
C ILE A 257 -5.15 10.87 -4.49
N PRO A 258 -5.22 10.28 -3.28
CA PRO A 258 -6.49 9.87 -2.70
C PRO A 258 -7.35 11.08 -2.29
N TYR A 259 -8.67 10.94 -2.44
CA TYR A 259 -9.64 11.79 -1.77
C TYR A 259 -10.33 11.01 -0.66
N PHE A 260 -10.26 11.53 0.56
CA PHE A 260 -10.89 10.91 1.73
C PHE A 260 -12.25 11.57 1.99
N GLU A 261 -13.33 10.90 1.57
CA GLU A 261 -14.69 11.42 1.74
C GLU A 261 -15.06 11.63 3.23
N PRO A 262 -15.47 12.85 3.63
CA PRO A 262 -15.93 13.12 4.99
C PRO A 262 -17.09 12.20 5.40
N GLY A 263 -16.99 11.63 6.61
CA GLY A 263 -17.99 10.69 7.14
C GLY A 263 -17.83 9.25 6.63
N TYR A 264 -16.96 9.00 5.65
CA TYR A 264 -16.57 7.64 5.25
C TYR A 264 -15.22 7.24 5.82
N PHE A 265 -14.25 8.15 5.81
CA PHE A 265 -12.92 7.95 6.40
C PHE A 265 -12.74 8.71 7.72
N PRO A 266 -11.83 8.26 8.60
CA PRO A 266 -11.45 9.00 9.81
C PRO A 266 -11.00 10.44 9.54
N ALA A 267 -11.23 11.33 10.51
CA ALA A 267 -11.05 12.77 10.35
C ALA A 267 -9.60 13.17 10.04
N GLU A 268 -8.63 12.41 10.54
CA GLU A 268 -7.20 12.58 10.29
C GLU A 268 -6.83 12.40 8.81
N PHE A 269 -7.50 11.49 8.10
CA PHE A 269 -7.29 11.30 6.67
C PHE A 269 -8.06 12.36 5.87
N VAL A 270 -9.27 12.71 6.30
CA VAL A 270 -10.05 13.81 5.70
C VAL A 270 -9.27 15.13 5.77
N ALA A 271 -8.53 15.37 6.86
CA ALA A 271 -7.68 16.55 7.03
C ALA A 271 -6.51 16.61 6.02
N MET A 272 -6.18 15.51 5.33
CA MET A 272 -5.17 15.50 4.27
C MET A 272 -5.69 16.01 2.93
N ASN A 273 -7.01 16.11 2.74
CA ASN A 273 -7.61 16.50 1.46
C ASN A 273 -7.08 17.83 0.90
N PRO A 274 -6.90 18.92 1.68
CA PRO A 274 -6.34 20.16 1.15
C PRO A 274 -4.91 19.99 0.60
N ALA A 275 -4.07 19.21 1.28
CA ALA A 275 -2.71 18.92 0.82
C ALA A 275 -2.72 18.03 -0.44
N ASN A 276 -3.65 17.07 -0.51
CA ASN A 276 -3.83 16.22 -1.68
C ASN A 276 -4.34 17.01 -2.89
N GLU A 277 -5.28 17.93 -2.69
CA GLU A 277 -5.76 18.84 -3.73
C GLU A 277 -4.63 19.70 -4.29
N LYS A 278 -3.82 20.28 -3.40
CA LYS A 278 -2.63 21.05 -3.78
C LYS A 278 -1.65 20.20 -4.58
N ARG A 279 -1.31 18.99 -4.10
CA ARG A 279 -0.44 18.03 -4.81
C ARG A 279 -0.96 17.72 -6.21
N CYS A 280 -2.28 17.62 -6.38
CA CYS A 280 -2.89 17.42 -7.69
C CYS A 280 -2.69 18.64 -8.59
N VAL A 281 -2.97 19.85 -8.10
CA VAL A 281 -2.78 21.08 -8.88
C VAL A 281 -1.32 21.25 -9.29
N GLU A 282 -0.37 21.04 -8.37
CA GLU A 282 1.08 21.07 -8.66
C GLU A 282 1.42 20.10 -9.80
N SER A 283 0.94 18.86 -9.71
CA SER A 283 1.21 17.85 -10.73
C SER A 283 0.61 18.19 -12.11
N VAL A 284 -0.53 18.90 -12.15
CA VAL A 284 -1.14 19.40 -13.40
C VAL A 284 -0.24 20.42 -14.09
N TYR A 285 0.40 21.31 -13.32
CA TYR A 285 1.31 22.31 -13.88
C TYR A 285 2.67 21.73 -14.23
N ASP A 286 3.19 20.81 -13.42
CA ASP A 286 4.48 20.17 -13.63
C ASP A 286 4.50 19.24 -14.85
N ASN A 287 3.43 18.47 -15.04
CA ASN A 287 3.32 17.52 -16.14
C ASN A 287 1.88 17.37 -16.66
N PRO A 288 1.31 18.40 -17.32
CA PRO A 288 -0.07 18.36 -17.81
C PRO A 288 -0.33 17.20 -18.78
N SER A 289 0.70 16.77 -19.51
CA SER A 289 0.60 15.70 -20.50
C SER A 289 0.21 14.35 -19.90
N MET A 290 0.49 14.08 -18.62
CA MET A 290 0.10 12.82 -17.99
C MET A 290 -1.43 12.69 -17.83
N TYR A 291 -2.12 13.83 -17.77
CA TYR A 291 -3.58 13.93 -17.77
C TYR A 291 -4.15 14.10 -19.19
N GLY A 292 -3.31 14.08 -20.24
CA GLY A 292 -3.73 14.41 -21.59
C GLY A 292 -4.08 15.89 -21.80
N MET A 293 -3.60 16.78 -20.92
CA MET A 293 -3.84 18.21 -21.02
C MET A 293 -2.74 18.89 -21.85
N LEU A 294 -3.15 19.86 -22.66
CA LEU A 294 -2.27 20.65 -23.52
C LEU A 294 -2.64 22.14 -23.42
N PRO A 295 -1.68 23.08 -23.45
CA PRO A 295 -1.97 24.53 -23.37
C PRO A 295 -2.93 25.05 -24.45
N GLU A 296 -3.00 24.38 -25.60
CA GLU A 296 -3.89 24.73 -26.71
C GLU A 296 -5.35 24.42 -26.42
N THR A 297 -5.62 23.35 -25.66
CA THR A 297 -6.98 22.85 -25.37
C THR A 297 -7.43 23.14 -23.94
N ASN A 298 -6.50 23.46 -23.04
CA ASN A 298 -6.76 23.69 -21.62
C ASN A 298 -6.26 25.08 -21.24
N ALA A 299 -7.15 26.07 -21.36
CA ALA A 299 -6.83 27.48 -21.11
C ALA A 299 -6.29 27.74 -19.69
N CYS A 300 -6.68 26.91 -18.72
CA CYS A 300 -6.24 27.09 -17.33
C CYS A 300 -4.72 27.01 -17.14
N LEU A 301 -4.02 26.26 -18.00
CA LEU A 301 -2.56 26.09 -17.95
C LEU A 301 -1.80 27.37 -18.27
N LYS A 302 -2.46 28.37 -18.87
CA LYS A 302 -1.87 29.67 -19.20
C LYS A 302 -1.81 30.61 -18.00
N TYR A 303 -2.51 30.28 -16.93
CA TYR A 303 -2.57 31.07 -15.71
C TYR A 303 -1.64 30.46 -14.67
N PRO A 304 -0.88 31.27 -13.91
CA PRO A 304 -0.06 30.74 -12.84
C PRO A 304 -0.94 29.98 -11.84
N SER A 305 -0.39 28.94 -11.22
CA SER A 305 -1.07 28.34 -10.07
C SER A 305 -1.26 29.44 -9.01
N ASN A 306 -2.45 29.51 -8.41
CA ASN A 306 -2.81 30.55 -7.42
C ASN A 306 -1.93 30.53 -6.14
N GLU A 307 -0.91 29.68 -6.07
CA GLU A 307 -0.07 29.47 -4.89
C GLU A 307 1.40 29.87 -5.10
N GLY A 308 1.66 30.81 -6.01
CA GLY A 308 2.94 31.53 -6.11
C GLY A 308 3.10 32.68 -5.11
N SER A 309 2.78 32.48 -3.82
CA SER A 309 3.21 33.38 -2.72
C SER A 309 2.94 32.76 -1.34
N GLY A 310 3.89 32.01 -0.78
CA GLY A 310 3.77 31.49 0.58
C GLY A 310 4.79 30.42 0.98
N VAL A 311 5.99 30.89 1.34
CA VAL A 311 7.08 30.17 2.04
C VAL A 311 7.77 29.08 1.22
N ASP A 312 8.92 29.44 0.64
CA ASP A 312 10.03 28.51 0.47
C ASP A 312 10.29 27.84 1.83
N VAL A 313 9.94 26.56 1.94
CA VAL A 313 10.54 25.73 2.98
C VAL A 313 11.91 25.39 2.44
N ASP A 314 12.90 26.21 2.82
CA ASP A 314 14.31 25.88 2.58
C ASP A 314 14.55 24.42 2.99
N PRO A 315 15.28 23.63 2.20
CA PRO A 315 15.76 22.34 2.66
C PRO A 315 16.61 22.61 3.91
N ILE A 316 16.20 22.04 5.04
CA ILE A 316 16.92 22.12 6.32
C ILE A 316 18.39 21.81 6.04
N ASP A 317 19.25 22.81 6.20
CA ASP A 317 20.70 22.67 6.17
C ASP A 317 21.09 21.70 7.31
N PRO A 318 21.80 20.59 7.02
CA PRO A 318 22.23 19.64 8.04
C PRO A 318 23.18 20.24 9.10
N SER A 319 23.64 21.49 8.93
CA SER A 319 24.56 22.16 9.86
C SER A 319 23.90 22.82 11.07
N ASP A 320 22.58 22.97 11.11
CA ASP A 320 21.87 23.67 12.21
C ASP A 320 21.40 22.77 13.38
N GLN A 321 21.92 21.54 13.49
CA GLN A 321 21.60 20.61 14.60
C GLN A 321 22.77 20.36 15.57
N ILE A 322 23.74 21.29 15.65
CA ILE A 322 24.78 21.25 16.68
C ILE A 322 24.84 22.59 17.41
N ASN A 323 23.97 22.75 18.41
CA ASN A 323 24.24 23.45 19.68
C ASN A 323 23.16 23.12 20.72
#